data_AF-A0A1Z4KV27-F1
#
_entry.id   AF-A0A1Z4KV27-F1
#
_cell.length_a   1.000
_cell.length_b   1.000
_cell.length_c   1.000
_cell.angle_alpha   90.00
_cell.angle_beta   90.00
_cell.angle_gamma   90.00
#
_symmetry.space_group_name_H-M   'P 1'
#
loop_
_entity.id
_entity.type
_entity.pdbx_description
1 polymer ?
#
loop_
_entity_poly.entity_id
_entity_poly.type
_entity_poly.pdbx_seq_one_letter_code
_entity_poly.pdbx_strand_id
1 'polypeptide(L)'
;MSNLPVISKVLQQDNPELLTTKGLSALLHDCICLKYAQNHRFTYPSLLDTSIYLELAQIGNVTSTEAEVIRRIGVSRIWAKNGAETMQEAADFLFLFRKICDNIHELQQDLGISGIINRHVAYRDRLFFYPATDDQLLLLESDRTTLQNAVPGIIEYFLQLVEMPPTYNLFLVDQDERKISTNPAAVQEAAVRAVRAEIYCESHEWIQTGANYWESKHASKVDPDEMHLCLHLDWEEDDFIFFDAHHPDQERWPWGIAAE
;
A
#
# COMPACT_ATOMS: atom_id res chain seq x y z
N MET A 1 17.16 4.16 21.80
CA MET A 1 17.18 5.63 21.59
C MET A 1 18.00 5.90 20.33
N SER A 2 17.46 5.50 19.18
CA SER A 2 17.94 5.99 17.89
C SER A 2 17.53 7.45 17.80
N ASN A 3 18.43 8.36 18.21
CA ASN A 3 18.14 9.78 18.24
C ASN A 3 18.47 10.32 16.85
N LEU A 4 17.51 10.30 15.91
CA LEU A 4 17.62 10.98 14.62
C LEU A 4 17.50 12.49 14.85
N PRO A 5 18.60 13.25 14.99
CA PRO A 5 18.52 14.65 15.43
C PRO A 5 17.83 15.51 14.37
N VAL A 6 17.97 15.14 13.09
CA VAL A 6 17.31 15.78 11.96
C VAL A 6 15.78 15.73 12.05
N ILE A 7 15.23 14.64 12.59
CA ILE A 7 13.77 14.50 12.76
C ILE A 7 13.27 15.47 13.83
N SER A 8 13.88 15.47 15.01
CA SER A 8 13.44 16.32 16.13
C SER A 8 13.78 17.80 15.96
N LYS A 9 14.86 18.14 15.25
CA LYS A 9 15.35 19.53 15.14
C LYS A 9 14.91 20.25 13.88
N VAL A 10 14.69 19.52 12.78
CA VAL A 10 14.45 20.12 11.46
C VAL A 10 13.09 19.69 10.93
N LEU A 11 12.86 18.40 10.75
CA LEU A 11 11.66 17.92 10.06
C LEU A 11 10.37 18.09 10.88
N GLN A 12 10.42 18.03 12.21
CA GLN A 12 9.27 18.34 13.07
C GLN A 12 8.86 19.82 13.04
N GLN A 13 9.78 20.73 12.70
CA GLN A 13 9.45 22.15 12.54
C GLN A 13 8.63 22.37 11.26
N ASP A 14 8.95 21.61 10.21
CA ASP A 14 8.22 21.63 8.94
C ASP A 14 6.87 20.92 9.05
N ASN A 15 6.78 19.82 9.82
CA ASN A 15 5.55 19.07 10.03
C ASN A 15 5.38 18.61 11.50
N PRO A 16 4.44 19.20 12.27
CA PRO A 16 4.18 18.79 13.64
C PRO A 16 3.58 17.38 13.75
N GLU A 17 2.97 16.86 12.69
CA GLU A 17 2.41 15.50 12.63
C GLU A 17 3.44 14.45 12.15
N LEU A 18 4.73 14.80 12.05
CA LEU A 18 5.75 13.89 11.52
C LEU A 18 5.83 12.57 12.27
N LEU A 19 5.72 12.61 13.61
CA LEU A 19 5.76 11.41 14.47
C LEU A 19 4.38 10.74 14.61
N THR A 20 3.66 10.65 13.51
CA THR A 20 2.41 9.87 13.40
C THR A 20 2.58 8.86 12.27
N THR A 21 1.68 7.87 12.20
CA THR A 21 1.61 6.92 11.08
C THR A 21 1.63 7.63 9.74
N LYS A 22 0.75 8.64 9.56
CA LYS A 22 0.66 9.42 8.33
C LYS A 22 1.94 10.23 8.06
N GLY A 23 2.53 10.81 9.10
CA GLY A 23 3.76 11.61 9.01
C GLY A 23 4.96 10.80 8.55
N LEU A 24 5.23 9.66 9.19
CA LEU A 24 6.35 8.79 8.84
C LEU A 24 6.15 8.11 7.48
N SER A 25 4.93 7.61 7.19
CA SER A 25 4.60 7.05 5.86
C SER A 25 4.82 8.08 4.75
N ALA A 26 4.38 9.33 4.95
CA ALA A 26 4.60 10.37 3.97
C ALA A 26 6.07 10.76 3.83
N LEU A 27 6.84 10.82 4.94
CA LEU A 27 8.29 11.05 4.86
C LEU A 27 8.97 9.97 4.00
N LEU A 28 8.64 8.69 4.22
CA LEU A 28 9.16 7.59 3.42
C LEU A 28 8.78 7.71 1.95
N HIS A 29 7.53 8.04 1.65
CA HIS A 29 7.06 8.30 0.30
C HIS A 29 7.82 9.46 -0.37
N ASP A 30 8.06 10.54 0.37
CA ASP A 30 8.77 11.72 -0.13
C ASP A 30 10.25 11.41 -0.36
N CYS A 31 10.84 10.52 0.45
CA CYS A 31 12.18 9.98 0.22
C CYS A 31 12.25 9.09 -1.03
N ILE A 32 11.24 8.28 -1.35
CA ILE A 32 11.14 7.58 -2.64
C ILE A 32 11.11 8.61 -3.79
N CYS A 33 10.35 9.68 -3.60
CA CYS A 33 10.14 10.74 -4.58
C CYS A 33 11.18 11.86 -4.53
N LEU A 34 12.40 11.63 -4.01
CA LEU A 34 13.37 12.73 -3.76
C LEU A 34 13.71 13.59 -4.99
N LYS A 35 13.56 13.05 -6.21
CA LYS A 35 13.76 13.77 -7.49
C LYS A 35 12.53 14.52 -8.01
N TYR A 36 11.38 14.30 -7.38
CA TYR A 36 10.08 14.84 -7.77
C TYR A 36 9.45 15.56 -6.59
N ALA A 37 10.04 16.68 -6.18
CA ALA A 37 9.52 17.50 -5.09
C ALA A 37 8.04 17.90 -5.28
N GLN A 38 7.58 18.02 -6.53
CA GLN A 38 6.17 18.27 -6.85
C GLN A 38 5.23 17.10 -6.51
N ASN A 39 5.77 15.91 -6.29
CA ASN A 39 5.03 14.71 -5.89
C ASN A 39 5.11 14.48 -4.37
N HIS A 40 5.77 15.37 -3.62
CA HIS A 40 5.83 15.24 -2.16
C HIS A 40 4.44 15.38 -1.56
N ARG A 41 4.07 14.47 -0.66
CA ARG A 41 2.77 14.47 0.04
C ARG A 41 2.66 15.62 1.01
N PHE A 42 3.78 16.05 1.59
CA PHE A 42 3.86 17.25 2.41
C PHE A 42 4.92 18.20 1.86
N THR A 43 4.71 19.49 2.07
CA THR A 43 5.76 20.48 1.82
C THR A 43 6.73 20.42 2.98
N TYR A 44 7.81 19.65 2.84
CA TYR A 44 8.98 19.74 3.72
C TYR A 44 10.02 20.62 3.03
N PRO A 45 10.08 21.95 3.30
CA PRO A 45 11.14 22.80 2.74
C PRO A 45 12.54 22.24 2.99
N SER A 46 12.75 21.59 4.14
CA SER A 46 14.03 20.99 4.50
C SER A 46 14.41 19.81 3.60
N LEU A 47 13.44 19.07 3.02
CA LEU A 47 13.72 17.99 2.08
C LEU A 47 14.19 18.47 0.70
N LEU A 48 14.31 19.79 0.48
CA LEU A 48 15.04 20.36 -0.66
C LEU A 48 16.56 20.32 -0.45
N ASP A 49 17.01 20.18 0.80
CA ASP A 49 18.41 20.04 1.14
C ASP A 49 18.81 18.57 1.11
N THR A 50 19.75 18.23 0.22
CA THR A 50 20.23 16.85 0.04
C THR A 50 20.92 16.31 1.30
N SER A 51 21.48 17.18 2.14
CA SER A 51 22.14 16.77 3.39
C SER A 51 21.17 16.12 4.37
N ILE A 52 19.88 16.50 4.35
CA ILE A 52 18.84 15.94 5.23
C ILE A 52 18.64 14.45 4.96
N TYR A 53 18.68 14.00 3.71
CA TYR A 53 18.57 12.58 3.37
C TYR A 53 19.78 11.78 3.86
N LEU A 54 20.98 12.38 3.82
CA LEU A 54 22.20 11.75 4.34
C LEU A 54 22.15 11.66 5.88
N GLU A 55 21.60 12.69 6.54
CA GLU A 55 21.38 12.68 7.99
C GLU A 55 20.31 11.63 8.39
N LEU A 56 19.21 11.53 7.64
CA LEU A 56 18.18 10.51 7.83
C LEU A 56 18.76 9.09 7.68
N ALA A 57 19.70 8.90 6.75
CA ALA A 57 20.41 7.65 6.57
C ALA A 57 21.49 7.37 7.64
N GLN A 58 21.78 8.32 8.54
CA GLN A 58 22.83 8.23 9.57
C GLN A 58 24.23 7.84 9.04
N ILE A 59 24.53 8.21 7.80
CA ILE A 59 25.77 7.81 7.11
C ILE A 59 26.99 8.69 7.43
N GLY A 60 26.95 9.48 8.51
CA GLY A 60 28.04 10.41 8.87
C GLY A 60 29.31 9.78 9.45
N ASN A 61 29.27 8.52 9.90
CA ASN A 61 30.35 7.87 10.67
C ASN A 61 30.62 6.41 10.25
N VAL A 62 30.67 6.14 8.95
CA VAL A 62 30.67 4.76 8.43
C VAL A 62 31.99 4.35 7.75
N THR A 63 32.13 3.03 7.55
CA THR A 63 33.37 2.35 7.13
C THR A 63 33.91 2.83 5.79
N SER A 64 35.16 2.50 5.44
CA SER A 64 35.82 2.95 4.19
C SER A 64 35.05 2.61 2.90
N THR A 65 34.27 1.53 2.91
CA THR A 65 33.45 1.11 1.75
C THR A 65 32.19 1.97 1.60
N GLU A 66 31.55 2.30 2.72
CA GLU A 66 30.38 3.18 2.76
C GLU A 66 30.77 4.62 2.43
N ALA A 67 31.95 5.08 2.84
CA ALA A 67 32.48 6.40 2.51
C ALA A 67 32.54 6.66 0.99
N GLU A 68 32.90 5.65 0.19
CA GLU A 68 32.93 5.78 -1.26
C GLU A 68 31.52 5.80 -1.88
N VAL A 69 30.59 4.99 -1.37
CA VAL A 69 29.18 5.02 -1.79
C VAL A 69 28.55 6.38 -1.46
N ILE A 70 28.83 6.92 -0.28
CA ILE A 70 28.36 8.24 0.18
C ILE A 70 28.92 9.35 -0.71
N ARG A 71 30.22 9.29 -1.03
CA ARG A 71 30.84 10.24 -1.96
C ARG A 71 30.16 10.20 -3.32
N ARG A 72 29.86 9.00 -3.85
CA ARG A 72 29.15 8.85 -5.12
C ARG A 72 27.74 9.42 -5.03
N ILE A 73 26.98 9.10 -3.99
CA ILE A 73 25.63 9.63 -3.73
C ILE A 73 25.67 11.16 -3.73
N GLY A 74 26.60 11.78 -3.01
CA GLY A 74 26.69 13.24 -2.88
C GLY A 74 26.93 14.00 -4.20
N VAL A 75 27.51 13.33 -5.22
CA VAL A 75 27.76 13.91 -6.55
C VAL A 75 26.90 13.28 -7.65
N SER A 76 26.00 12.37 -7.31
CA SER A 76 25.21 11.58 -8.24
C SER A 76 24.09 12.39 -8.88
N ARG A 77 23.62 11.97 -10.07
CA ARG A 77 22.45 12.58 -10.73
C ARG A 77 21.11 12.10 -10.16
N ILE A 78 21.09 11.23 -9.13
CA ILE A 78 19.85 10.81 -8.46
C ILE A 78 19.02 11.98 -7.92
N TRP A 79 19.66 13.11 -7.61
CA TRP A 79 19.03 14.35 -7.14
C TRP A 79 18.42 15.18 -8.27
N ALA A 80 18.81 14.93 -9.52
CA ALA A 80 18.31 15.68 -10.67
C ALA A 80 16.91 15.18 -11.07
N LYS A 81 16.13 16.06 -11.71
CA LYS A 81 14.77 15.74 -12.21
C LYS A 81 14.71 14.48 -13.09
N ASN A 82 15.77 14.19 -13.82
CA ASN A 82 15.86 13.03 -14.72
C ASN A 82 16.29 11.73 -13.99
N GLY A 83 16.70 11.81 -12.73
CA GLY A 83 17.03 10.68 -11.86
C GLY A 83 18.32 9.94 -12.23
N ALA A 84 18.41 8.68 -11.79
CA ALA A 84 19.49 7.77 -12.15
C ALA A 84 19.50 7.49 -13.66
N GLU A 85 20.62 7.75 -14.31
CA GLU A 85 20.84 7.45 -15.73
C GLU A 85 21.64 6.15 -15.91
N THR A 86 22.27 5.68 -14.82
CA THR A 86 23.07 4.46 -14.81
C THR A 86 22.59 3.46 -13.75
N MET A 87 22.90 2.18 -13.96
CA MET A 87 22.63 1.13 -12.99
C MET A 87 23.32 1.38 -11.64
N GLN A 88 24.51 2.01 -11.66
CA GLN A 88 25.24 2.35 -10.44
C GLN A 88 24.51 3.42 -9.62
N GLU A 89 23.98 4.45 -10.27
CA GLU A 89 23.19 5.50 -9.61
C GLU A 89 21.88 4.93 -9.04
N ALA A 90 21.24 4.00 -9.75
CA ALA A 90 20.07 3.31 -9.24
C ALA A 90 20.41 2.48 -7.99
N ALA A 91 21.54 1.77 -7.99
CA ALA A 91 22.01 1.02 -6.83
C ALA A 91 22.36 1.93 -5.64
N ASP A 92 23.01 3.07 -5.90
CA ASP A 92 23.36 4.05 -4.88
C ASP A 92 22.10 4.70 -4.25
N PHE A 93 21.06 4.97 -5.07
CA PHE A 93 19.75 5.41 -4.58
C PHE A 93 19.09 4.36 -3.70
N LEU A 94 19.02 3.10 -4.16
CA LEU A 94 18.41 2.01 -3.38
C LEU A 94 19.14 1.80 -2.04
N PHE A 95 20.47 1.92 -2.03
CA PHE A 95 21.26 1.87 -0.80
C PHE A 95 20.88 3.00 0.16
N LEU A 96 20.82 4.25 -0.33
CA LEU A 96 20.43 5.40 0.48
C LEU A 96 19.02 5.23 1.04
N PHE A 97 18.06 4.92 0.17
CA PHE A 97 16.66 4.76 0.54
C PHE A 97 16.48 3.65 1.58
N ARG A 98 17.15 2.50 1.39
CA ARG A 98 17.10 1.41 2.36
C ARG A 98 17.59 1.84 3.75
N LYS A 99 18.69 2.59 3.83
CA LYS A 99 19.19 3.12 5.11
C LYS A 99 18.20 4.08 5.77
N ILE A 100 17.57 4.95 4.98
CA ILE A 100 16.52 5.85 5.49
C ILE A 100 15.33 5.05 6.03
N CYS A 101 14.87 4.05 5.28
CA CYS A 101 13.80 3.15 5.72
C CYS A 101 14.13 2.47 7.04
N ASP A 102 15.29 1.80 7.11
CA ASP A 102 15.71 1.07 8.31
C ASP A 102 15.75 2.00 9.53
N ASN A 103 16.30 3.21 9.39
CA ASN A 103 16.38 4.18 10.49
C ASN A 103 15.00 4.74 10.90
N ILE A 104 14.09 4.96 9.95
CA ILE A 104 12.71 5.40 10.24
C ILE A 104 11.92 4.26 10.90
N HIS A 105 12.12 3.02 10.49
CA HIS A 105 11.51 1.84 11.08
C HIS A 105 12.01 1.58 12.50
N GLU A 106 13.31 1.75 12.76
CA GLU A 106 13.85 1.75 14.13
C GLU A 106 13.20 2.84 14.99
N LEU A 107 13.08 4.06 14.47
CA LEU A 107 12.40 5.15 15.16
C LEU A 107 10.93 4.82 15.43
N GLN A 108 10.22 4.28 14.45
CA GLN A 108 8.83 3.85 14.56
C GLN A 108 8.67 2.86 15.72
N GLN A 109 9.54 1.85 15.80
CA GLN A 109 9.56 0.85 16.87
C GLN A 109 9.87 1.49 18.23
N ASP A 110 10.92 2.33 18.31
CA ASP A 110 11.34 3.03 19.54
C ASP A 110 10.21 3.90 20.11
N LEU A 111 9.37 4.48 19.25
CA LEU A 111 8.26 5.36 19.63
C LEU A 111 6.90 4.65 19.71
N GLY A 112 6.80 3.38 19.31
CA GLY A 112 5.54 2.65 19.25
C GLY A 112 4.53 3.26 18.28
N ILE A 113 4.99 3.83 17.17
CA ILE A 113 4.12 4.41 16.14
C ILE A 113 3.51 3.26 15.31
N SER A 114 2.19 3.19 15.29
CA SER A 114 1.47 2.13 14.57
C SER A 114 1.70 2.21 13.07
N GLY A 115 1.84 1.05 12.42
CA GLY A 115 1.87 0.89 10.97
C GLY A 115 0.49 0.70 10.33
N ILE A 116 -0.60 0.83 11.09
CA ILE A 116 -1.96 0.66 10.57
C ILE A 116 -2.63 2.01 10.31
N ILE A 117 -3.42 2.07 9.25
CA ILE A 117 -4.32 3.17 8.93
C ILE A 117 -5.76 2.68 8.91
N ASN A 118 -6.72 3.59 9.11
CA ASN A 118 -8.13 3.26 8.86
C ASN A 118 -8.45 3.49 7.39
N ARG A 119 -8.75 2.41 6.68
CA ARG A 119 -9.35 2.48 5.33
C ARG A 119 -10.86 2.43 5.45
N HIS A 120 -11.51 2.76 4.34
CA HIS A 120 -12.96 2.60 4.23
C HIS A 120 -13.32 2.03 2.87
N VAL A 121 -14.39 1.24 2.85
CA VAL A 121 -15.09 0.82 1.64
C VAL A 121 -16.49 1.40 1.68
N ALA A 122 -16.86 2.10 0.62
CA ALA A 122 -18.20 2.64 0.42
C ALA A 122 -18.95 1.74 -0.56
N TYR A 123 -20.16 1.33 -0.18
CA TYR A 123 -21.09 0.61 -1.04
C TYR A 123 -22.48 1.23 -0.85
N ARG A 124 -23.06 1.79 -1.92
CA ARG A 124 -24.31 2.57 -1.85
C ARG A 124 -24.26 3.65 -0.76
N ASP A 125 -25.13 3.55 0.23
CA ASP A 125 -25.27 4.43 1.40
C ASP A 125 -24.49 3.92 2.63
N ARG A 126 -23.78 2.80 2.50
CA ARG A 126 -23.00 2.19 3.58
C ARG A 126 -21.54 2.56 3.46
N LEU A 127 -20.95 2.89 4.61
CA LEU A 127 -19.54 3.15 4.76
C LEU A 127 -19.00 2.26 5.86
N PHE A 128 -18.05 1.40 5.52
CA PHE A 128 -17.41 0.50 6.46
C PHE A 128 -15.96 0.89 6.65
N PHE A 129 -15.55 1.09 7.90
CA PHE A 129 -14.18 1.42 8.26
C PHE A 129 -13.49 0.19 8.85
N TYR A 130 -12.23 -0.01 8.46
CA TYR A 130 -11.43 -1.13 8.96
C TYR A 130 -9.95 -0.74 9.02
N PRO A 131 -9.19 -1.30 9.97
CA PRO A 131 -7.74 -1.14 9.99
C PRO A 131 -7.11 -1.90 8.81
N ALA A 132 -6.16 -1.27 8.15
CA ALA A 132 -5.37 -1.84 7.07
C ALA A 132 -3.91 -1.43 7.22
N THR A 133 -3.01 -2.12 6.52
CA THR A 133 -1.60 -1.76 6.52
C THR A 133 -1.37 -0.44 5.77
N ASP A 134 -0.40 0.33 6.29
CA ASP A 134 0.32 1.31 5.49
C ASP A 134 1.62 0.66 5.04
N ASP A 135 1.71 0.32 3.76
CA ASP A 135 2.77 -0.52 3.20
C ASP A 135 4.19 0.10 3.32
N GLN A 136 4.28 1.36 3.75
CA GLN A 136 5.56 2.02 4.03
C GLN A 136 6.10 1.68 5.43
N LEU A 137 5.26 1.31 6.39
CA LEU A 137 5.62 1.15 7.80
C LEU A 137 5.62 -0.31 8.23
N LEU A 138 6.36 -0.61 9.31
CA LEU A 138 6.34 -1.95 9.91
C LEU A 138 5.06 -2.19 10.69
N LEU A 139 4.63 -3.44 10.77
CA LEU A 139 3.60 -3.86 11.72
C LEU A 139 4.22 -4.13 13.10
N LEU A 140 3.76 -3.41 14.11
CA LEU A 140 4.08 -3.71 15.51
C LEU A 140 3.22 -4.88 16.02
N GLU A 141 3.60 -5.50 17.14
CA GLU A 141 2.79 -6.58 17.74
C GLU A 141 1.36 -6.14 18.11
N SER A 142 1.20 -4.88 18.53
CA SER A 142 -0.12 -4.27 18.76
C SER A 142 -0.94 -4.14 17.48
N ASP A 143 -0.28 -3.90 16.35
CA ASP A 143 -0.91 -3.73 15.03
C ASP A 143 -1.43 -5.07 14.53
N ARG A 144 -0.61 -6.12 14.66
CA ARG A 144 -0.99 -7.51 14.35
C ARG A 144 -2.25 -7.93 15.10
N THR A 145 -2.29 -7.67 16.40
CA THR A 145 -3.48 -7.95 17.22
C THR A 145 -4.71 -7.18 16.72
N THR A 146 -4.54 -5.90 16.34
CA THR A 146 -5.63 -5.07 15.84
C THR A 146 -6.17 -5.57 14.50
N LEU A 147 -5.29 -5.93 13.56
CA LEU A 147 -5.65 -6.46 12.25
C LEU A 147 -6.36 -7.83 12.38
N GLN A 148 -5.83 -8.72 13.22
CA GLN A 148 -6.44 -10.04 13.44
C GLN A 148 -7.84 -9.93 14.06
N ASN A 149 -8.03 -9.01 15.02
CA ASN A 149 -9.33 -8.75 15.61
C ASN A 149 -10.34 -8.13 14.63
N ALA A 150 -9.88 -7.48 13.56
CA ALA A 150 -10.75 -6.89 12.55
C ALA A 150 -11.26 -7.92 11.51
N VAL A 151 -10.58 -9.05 11.35
CA VAL A 151 -10.92 -10.09 10.36
C VAL A 151 -12.41 -10.46 10.41
N PRO A 152 -13.03 -10.82 11.56
CA PRO A 152 -14.43 -11.23 11.56
C PRO A 152 -15.39 -10.15 11.04
N GLY A 153 -15.14 -8.88 11.37
CA GLY A 153 -15.96 -7.77 10.92
C GLY A 153 -15.83 -7.49 9.42
N ILE A 154 -14.63 -7.65 8.86
CA ILE A 154 -14.40 -7.52 7.41
C ILE A 154 -15.10 -8.65 6.64
N ILE A 155 -15.01 -9.89 7.14
CA ILE A 155 -15.70 -11.05 6.55
C ILE A 155 -17.21 -10.87 6.60
N GLU A 156 -17.75 -10.47 7.75
CA GLU A 156 -19.18 -10.22 7.92
C GLU A 156 -19.65 -9.15 6.92
N TYR A 157 -18.92 -8.04 6.82
CA TYR A 157 -19.25 -6.97 5.89
C TYR A 157 -19.20 -7.44 4.43
N PHE A 158 -18.12 -8.14 4.03
CA PHE A 158 -18.00 -8.69 2.67
C PHE A 158 -19.18 -9.59 2.32
N LEU A 159 -19.51 -10.56 3.17
CA LEU A 159 -20.62 -11.48 2.93
C LEU A 159 -21.97 -10.76 2.84
N GLN A 160 -22.20 -9.75 3.68
CA GLN A 160 -23.39 -8.89 3.56
C GLN A 160 -23.45 -8.22 2.19
N LEU A 161 -22.34 -7.71 1.66
CA LEU A 161 -22.31 -7.08 0.34
C LEU A 161 -22.59 -8.08 -0.79
N VAL A 162 -22.01 -9.28 -0.72
CA VAL A 162 -22.20 -10.34 -1.72
C VAL A 162 -23.66 -10.80 -1.78
N GLU A 163 -24.32 -10.92 -0.63
CA GLU A 163 -25.69 -11.40 -0.52
C GLU A 163 -26.75 -10.30 -0.77
N MET A 164 -26.36 -9.02 -0.68
CA MET A 164 -27.25 -7.90 -0.95
C MET A 164 -27.74 -7.90 -2.41
N PRO A 165 -29.03 -7.58 -2.69
CA PRO A 165 -29.52 -7.49 -4.06
C PRO A 165 -28.85 -6.33 -4.84
N PRO A 166 -28.41 -6.54 -6.10
CA PRO A 166 -28.42 -7.83 -6.80
C PRO A 166 -27.32 -8.75 -6.25
N THR A 167 -27.67 -10.00 -5.96
CA THR A 167 -26.73 -10.96 -5.38
C THR A 167 -25.55 -11.18 -6.32
N TYR A 168 -24.34 -11.02 -5.80
CA TYR A 168 -23.11 -11.16 -6.57
C TYR A 168 -22.74 -12.63 -6.76
N ASN A 169 -22.12 -12.93 -7.91
CA ASN A 169 -21.54 -14.25 -8.17
C ASN A 169 -20.19 -14.34 -7.46
N LEU A 170 -20.06 -15.25 -6.50
CA LEU A 170 -18.86 -15.40 -5.68
C LEU A 170 -17.92 -16.47 -6.24
N PHE A 171 -16.63 -16.16 -6.25
CA PHE A 171 -15.55 -16.98 -6.77
C PHE A 171 -14.37 -17.03 -5.79
N LEU A 172 -13.74 -18.19 -5.69
CA LEU A 172 -12.37 -18.36 -5.19
C LEU A 172 -11.43 -18.23 -6.37
N VAL A 173 -10.37 -17.43 -6.22
CA VAL A 173 -9.34 -17.26 -7.26
C VAL A 173 -8.15 -18.14 -6.91
N ASP A 174 -7.78 -19.03 -7.82
CA ASP A 174 -6.61 -19.90 -7.65
C ASP A 174 -5.30 -19.21 -8.08
N GLN A 175 -4.18 -19.94 -7.94
CA GLN A 175 -2.84 -19.44 -8.29
C GLN A 175 -2.65 -19.16 -9.79
N ASP A 176 -3.50 -19.74 -10.65
CA ASP A 176 -3.52 -19.50 -12.10
C ASP A 176 -4.51 -18.36 -12.46
N GLU A 177 -4.98 -17.59 -11.48
CA GLU A 177 -5.99 -16.53 -11.58
C GLU A 177 -7.37 -17.03 -12.08
N ARG A 178 -7.65 -18.34 -11.96
CA ARG A 178 -8.93 -18.90 -12.39
C ARG A 178 -9.99 -18.69 -11.33
N LYS A 179 -11.15 -18.22 -11.77
CA LYS A 179 -12.32 -17.97 -10.91
C LYS A 179 -13.15 -19.25 -10.77
N ILE A 180 -13.06 -19.88 -9.60
CA ILE A 180 -13.81 -21.10 -9.24
C ILE A 180 -15.05 -20.69 -8.46
N SER A 181 -16.24 -20.98 -8.98
CA SER A 181 -17.49 -20.64 -8.30
C SER A 181 -17.53 -21.25 -6.89
N THR A 182 -17.88 -20.41 -5.91
CA THR A 182 -17.88 -20.79 -4.49
C THR A 182 -19.10 -20.21 -3.76
N ASN A 183 -19.15 -20.39 -2.44
CA ASN A 183 -20.26 -19.96 -1.60
C ASN A 183 -19.76 -19.28 -0.30
N PRO A 184 -20.64 -18.55 0.41
CA PRO A 184 -20.30 -17.89 1.67
C PRO A 184 -19.66 -18.78 2.74
N ALA A 185 -20.03 -20.07 2.81
CA ALA A 185 -19.47 -20.97 3.81
C ALA A 185 -17.98 -21.23 3.59
N ALA A 186 -17.52 -21.28 2.33
CA ALA A 186 -16.09 -21.41 2.01
C ALA A 186 -15.27 -20.20 2.46
N VAL A 187 -15.84 -18.99 2.36
CA VAL A 187 -15.21 -17.75 2.87
C VAL A 187 -15.07 -17.82 4.38
N GLN A 188 -16.13 -18.23 5.09
CA GLN A 188 -16.11 -18.37 6.54
C GLN A 188 -15.08 -19.42 7.00
N GLU A 189 -14.98 -20.55 6.31
CA GLU A 189 -13.99 -21.59 6.60
C GLU A 189 -12.56 -21.08 6.41
N ALA A 190 -12.28 -20.37 5.30
CA ALA A 190 -10.98 -19.77 5.02
C ALA A 190 -10.60 -18.72 6.08
N ALA A 191 -11.56 -17.91 6.52
CA ALA A 191 -11.36 -16.85 7.50
C ALA A 191 -10.86 -17.34 8.87
N VAL A 192 -11.15 -18.59 9.26
CA VAL A 192 -10.68 -19.15 10.55
C VAL A 192 -9.16 -19.13 10.67
N ARG A 193 -8.44 -19.22 9.54
CA ARG A 193 -6.98 -19.24 9.49
C ARG A 193 -6.36 -17.88 9.20
N ALA A 194 -7.16 -16.88 8.84
CA ALA A 194 -6.65 -15.59 8.42
C ALA A 194 -6.10 -14.80 9.62
N VAL A 195 -4.92 -14.21 9.43
CA VAL A 195 -4.31 -13.28 10.40
C VAL A 195 -4.63 -11.83 10.05
N ARG A 196 -4.96 -11.56 8.78
CA ARG A 196 -5.36 -10.26 8.25
C ARG A 196 -6.34 -10.46 7.09
N ALA A 197 -7.26 -9.52 6.93
CA ALA A 197 -8.18 -9.47 5.80
C ALA A 197 -8.19 -8.07 5.19
N GLU A 198 -8.34 -8.00 3.87
CA GLU A 198 -8.49 -6.76 3.12
C GLU A 198 -9.66 -6.85 2.17
N ILE A 199 -10.42 -5.76 2.06
CA ILE A 199 -11.56 -5.65 1.16
C ILE A 199 -11.44 -4.39 0.33
N TYR A 200 -11.75 -4.48 -0.95
CA TYR A 200 -11.90 -3.31 -1.82
C TYR A 200 -12.93 -3.60 -2.92
N CYS A 201 -13.39 -2.54 -3.57
CA CYS A 201 -14.39 -2.64 -4.64
C CYS A 201 -13.88 -1.89 -5.87
N GLU A 202 -14.19 -2.43 -7.04
CA GLU A 202 -13.83 -1.84 -8.31
C GLU A 202 -15.04 -1.65 -9.21
N SER A 203 -14.91 -0.67 -10.09
CA SER A 203 -15.94 -0.29 -11.04
C SER A 203 -15.26 0.30 -12.24
N HIS A 204 -15.68 -0.15 -13.41
CA HIS A 204 -15.03 0.10 -14.67
C HIS A 204 -16.06 0.54 -15.71
N GLU A 205 -15.76 1.61 -16.42
CA GLU A 205 -16.34 1.90 -17.72
C GLU A 205 -15.44 1.32 -18.80
N TRP A 206 -15.97 0.35 -19.54
CA TRP A 206 -15.24 -0.32 -20.61
C TRP A 206 -15.46 0.40 -21.94
N ILE A 207 -14.36 0.71 -22.63
CA ILE A 207 -14.37 1.35 -23.94
C ILE A 207 -13.65 0.44 -24.92
N GLN A 208 -14.33 0.07 -26.01
CA GLN A 208 -13.69 -0.65 -27.11
C GLN A 208 -12.79 0.32 -27.88
N THR A 209 -11.52 -0.03 -28.02
CA THR A 209 -10.56 0.77 -28.78
C THR A 209 -10.65 0.44 -30.27
N GLY A 210 -10.10 1.32 -31.11
CA GLY A 210 -10.03 1.11 -32.57
C GLY A 210 -9.21 -0.10 -33.01
N ALA A 211 -8.50 -0.77 -32.09
CA ALA A 211 -7.72 -1.97 -32.34
C ALA A 211 -8.38 -3.23 -31.75
N ASN A 212 -9.69 -3.18 -31.49
CA ASN A 212 -10.51 -4.31 -31.04
C ASN A 212 -10.04 -4.95 -29.72
N TYR A 213 -9.53 -4.12 -28.80
CA TYR A 213 -9.33 -4.49 -27.40
C TYR A 213 -10.16 -3.57 -26.50
N TRP A 214 -10.45 -4.03 -25.28
CA TRP A 214 -11.20 -3.27 -24.28
C TRP A 214 -10.22 -2.56 -23.34
N GLU A 215 -10.45 -1.27 -23.11
CA GLU A 215 -9.79 -0.50 -22.05
C GLU A 215 -10.81 -0.21 -20.95
N SER A 216 -10.43 -0.41 -19.69
CA SER A 216 -11.20 0.07 -18.55
C SER A 216 -10.74 1.47 -18.15
N LYS A 217 -11.70 2.26 -17.67
CA LYS A 217 -11.44 3.41 -16.82
C LYS A 217 -12.21 3.22 -15.52
N HIS A 218 -11.56 3.52 -14.40
CA HIS A 218 -12.25 3.53 -13.12
C HIS A 218 -13.45 4.46 -13.16
N ALA A 219 -14.58 3.97 -12.66
CA ALA A 219 -15.86 4.66 -12.64
C ALA A 219 -16.48 4.57 -11.24
N SER A 220 -17.37 5.49 -10.90
CA SER A 220 -18.16 5.39 -9.67
C SER A 220 -19.56 4.87 -10.02
N LYS A 221 -19.86 3.63 -9.62
CA LYS A 221 -21.17 3.01 -9.79
C LYS A 221 -21.85 2.83 -8.44
N VAL A 222 -23.18 2.83 -8.43
CA VAL A 222 -23.97 2.57 -7.21
C VAL A 222 -23.68 1.16 -6.68
N ASP A 223 -23.63 0.20 -7.61
CA ASP A 223 -23.22 -1.18 -7.38
C ASP A 223 -21.90 -1.41 -8.10
N PRO A 224 -20.81 -1.76 -7.38
CA PRO A 224 -19.53 -2.04 -8.00
C PRO A 224 -19.59 -3.22 -8.95
N ASP A 225 -18.69 -3.26 -9.93
CA ASP A 225 -18.62 -4.39 -10.85
C ASP A 225 -18.00 -5.60 -10.15
N GLU A 226 -16.96 -5.36 -9.34
CA GLU A 226 -16.24 -6.38 -8.58
C GLU A 226 -16.05 -5.95 -7.12
N MET A 227 -16.11 -6.93 -6.22
CA MET A 227 -15.71 -6.77 -4.82
C MET A 227 -14.71 -7.87 -4.50
N HIS A 228 -13.61 -7.48 -3.89
CA HIS A 228 -12.46 -8.34 -3.65
C HIS A 228 -12.26 -8.52 -2.16
N LEU A 229 -11.93 -9.74 -1.74
CA LEU A 229 -11.54 -10.08 -0.39
C LEU A 229 -10.23 -10.86 -0.43
N CYS A 230 -9.18 -10.29 0.13
CA CYS A 230 -7.90 -10.96 0.34
C CYS A 230 -7.77 -11.38 1.81
N LEU A 231 -7.48 -12.65 2.05
CA LEU A 231 -7.21 -13.22 3.37
C LEU A 231 -5.75 -13.64 3.44
N HIS A 232 -4.96 -12.96 4.26
CA HIS A 232 -3.58 -13.34 4.50
C HIS A 232 -3.52 -14.38 5.63
N LEU A 233 -2.81 -15.47 5.38
CA LEU A 233 -2.66 -16.60 6.30
C LEU A 233 -1.38 -16.49 7.14
N ASP A 234 -0.45 -15.63 6.73
CA ASP A 234 0.76 -15.24 7.45
C ASP A 234 0.95 -13.71 7.45
N TRP A 235 1.94 -13.22 8.21
CA TRP A 235 2.23 -11.78 8.31
C TRP A 235 3.23 -11.31 7.25
N GLU A 236 3.92 -12.26 6.63
CA GLU A 236 4.91 -12.11 5.59
C GLU A 236 4.29 -11.89 4.20
N GLU A 237 2.98 -12.13 4.08
CA GLU A 237 2.17 -12.01 2.87
C GLU A 237 2.51 -13.04 1.78
N ASP A 238 3.16 -14.14 2.17
CA ASP A 238 3.57 -15.22 1.26
C ASP A 238 2.43 -16.23 1.04
N ASP A 239 1.52 -16.39 2.01
CA ASP A 239 0.35 -17.28 1.93
C ASP A 239 -0.96 -16.47 2.07
N PHE A 240 -1.79 -16.51 1.03
CA PHE A 240 -3.06 -15.80 1.00
C PHE A 240 -4.13 -16.54 0.19
N ILE A 241 -5.39 -16.24 0.49
CA ILE A 241 -6.58 -16.72 -0.21
C ILE A 241 -7.32 -15.50 -0.76
N PHE A 242 -7.66 -15.53 -2.04
CA PHE A 242 -8.32 -14.42 -2.72
C PHE A 242 -9.73 -14.81 -3.21
N PHE A 243 -10.71 -13.98 -2.89
CA PHE A 243 -12.09 -14.15 -3.32
C PHE A 243 -12.56 -12.94 -4.14
N ASP A 244 -13.28 -13.23 -5.22
CA ASP A 244 -13.90 -12.24 -6.08
C ASP A 244 -15.41 -12.40 -6.07
N ALA A 245 -16.14 -11.29 -5.95
CA ALA A 245 -17.57 -11.24 -6.12
C ALA A 245 -17.93 -10.33 -7.28
N HIS A 246 -18.60 -10.86 -8.30
CA HIS A 246 -18.92 -10.14 -9.54
C HIS A 246 -20.39 -9.77 -9.61
N HIS A 247 -20.66 -8.57 -10.10
CA HIS A 247 -22.01 -8.15 -10.39
C HIS A 247 -22.64 -9.13 -11.40
N PRO A 248 -23.91 -9.57 -11.21
CA PRO A 248 -24.52 -10.61 -12.05
C PRO A 248 -24.93 -10.14 -13.45
N ASP A 249 -24.79 -8.85 -13.73
CA ASP A 249 -25.15 -8.24 -15.01
C ASP A 249 -24.02 -8.45 -16.02
N GLN A 250 -24.29 -9.26 -17.04
CA GLN A 250 -23.33 -9.60 -18.08
C GLN A 250 -23.01 -8.41 -19.01
N GLU A 251 -23.88 -7.40 -19.09
CA GLU A 251 -23.63 -6.20 -19.91
C GLU A 251 -22.45 -5.37 -19.38
N ARG A 252 -22.10 -5.54 -18.11
CA ARG A 252 -20.91 -4.94 -17.49
C ARG A 252 -19.60 -5.58 -17.97
N TRP A 253 -19.68 -6.75 -18.59
CA TRP A 253 -18.55 -7.56 -19.04
C TRP A 253 -18.62 -7.73 -20.56
N PRO A 254 -18.18 -6.74 -21.34
CA PRO A 254 -18.48 -6.70 -22.76
C PRO A 254 -17.79 -7.80 -23.59
N TRP A 255 -16.77 -8.47 -23.05
CA TRP A 255 -16.19 -9.68 -23.64
C TRP A 255 -16.98 -10.96 -23.32
N GLY A 256 -17.83 -10.95 -22.27
CA GLY A 256 -18.68 -12.07 -21.87
C GLY A 256 -19.92 -12.24 -22.75
N ILE A 257 -20.27 -11.22 -23.54
CA ILE A 257 -21.41 -11.24 -24.49
C ILE A 257 -21.03 -11.90 -25.83
N ALA A 258 -19.76 -12.23 -26.05
CA ALA A 258 -19.29 -12.84 -27.30
C ALA A 258 -19.25 -14.38 -27.24
N ALA A 259 -20.41 -15.04 -27.43
CA ALA A 259 -20.56 -16.30 -28.19
C ALA A 259 -22.02 -16.79 -28.18
N GLU A 260 -22.84 -16.31 -29.12
CA GLU A 260 -23.86 -17.13 -29.80
C GLU A 260 -23.52 -17.21 -31.30
#